data_AF-A0A1N6VMS1-F1
#
_entry.id   AF-A0A1N6VMS1-F1
#
_cell.length_a   1.000
_cell.length_b   1.000
_cell.length_c   1.000
_cell.angle_alpha   90.00
_cell.angle_beta   90.00
_cell.angle_gamma   90.00
#
_symmetry.space_group_name_H-M   'P 1'
#
loop_
_entity.id
_entity.type
_entity.pdbx_description
1 polymer ?
#
loop_
_entity_poly.entity_id
_entity_poly.type
_entity_poly.pdbx_seq_one_letter_code
_entity_poly.pdbx_strand_id
1 'polypeptide(L)'
;MTTTRIHRAALSTLLIAGLAACGNQDGGQDANPLLIAARTAAGGVSAMRGDKAAQAQAPARTPEQMAAEALRVNPAPLVMVGFESLGRTQVMAMTGQNGAMRTYMAPSKEALILRDGMVVGTRGLGHDLSVAEPGTEALIRAGRSGTARRVMRYYSGDGLERPLSFDCTVGPGPKPGVVLESCEGHGARFQNSFMPQGGHLPVSRQWAGPKLGYVTIQVLRP
;
A
#
# COMPACT_ATOMS: atom_id res chain seq x y z
N MET A 1 -77.56 0.39 18.35
CA MET A 1 -77.74 0.60 19.81
C MET A 1 -77.31 -0.71 20.46
N THR A 2 -76.24 -0.84 21.24
CA THR A 2 -75.67 -0.01 22.30
C THR A 2 -74.15 -0.25 22.41
N THR A 3 -73.46 0.77 22.90
CA THR A 3 -72.04 0.87 23.31
C THR A 3 -71.61 -0.20 24.34
N THR A 4 -70.33 -0.52 24.56
CA THR A 4 -69.41 0.25 25.43
C THR A 4 -67.94 -0.22 25.31
N ARG A 5 -67.03 0.73 25.51
CA ARG A 5 -65.55 0.70 25.42
C ARG A 5 -64.90 -0.22 26.47
N ILE A 6 -63.77 -0.85 26.12
CA ILE A 6 -62.86 -1.50 27.08
C ILE A 6 -61.46 -0.90 26.92
N HIS A 7 -60.91 -0.56 28.08
CA HIS A 7 -59.73 0.26 28.33
C HIS A 7 -58.41 -0.44 27.99
N ARG A 8 -57.47 0.36 27.48
CA ARG A 8 -56.03 0.06 27.40
C ARG A 8 -55.39 0.21 28.78
N ALA A 9 -54.63 -0.78 29.23
CA ALA A 9 -53.28 -0.61 29.80
C ALA A 9 -52.77 -1.93 30.42
N ALA A 10 -51.43 -2.07 30.33
CA ALA A 10 -50.54 -2.84 31.19
C ALA A 10 -49.97 -4.17 30.65
N LEU A 11 -48.70 -4.35 31.04
CA LEU A 11 -47.80 -5.51 30.97
C LEU A 11 -47.03 -5.76 29.66
N SER A 12 -45.77 -5.34 29.69
CA SER A 12 -44.63 -6.20 29.29
C SER A 12 -43.34 -5.65 29.91
N THR A 13 -43.08 -6.07 31.15
CA THR A 13 -41.74 -6.16 31.74
C THR A 13 -40.87 -7.13 30.91
N LEU A 14 -39.58 -6.85 30.68
CA LEU A 14 -38.49 -7.80 30.95
C LEU A 14 -37.09 -7.19 30.70
N LEU A 15 -36.35 -7.04 31.80
CA LEU A 15 -34.91 -7.28 32.02
C LEU A 15 -33.95 -7.28 30.82
N ILE A 16 -32.94 -6.38 30.86
CA ILE A 16 -31.52 -6.77 30.87
C ILE A 16 -30.77 -5.81 31.81
N ALA A 17 -30.42 -6.32 32.99
CA ALA A 17 -29.37 -5.76 33.85
C ALA A 17 -28.05 -6.44 33.49
N GLY A 18 -26.95 -5.68 33.46
CA GLY A 18 -25.60 -6.28 33.44
C GLY A 18 -24.51 -5.50 32.69
N LEU A 19 -24.23 -4.25 33.08
CA LEU A 19 -22.88 -3.68 32.92
C LEU A 19 -22.51 -2.92 34.20
N ALA A 20 -22.05 -3.67 35.20
CA ALA A 20 -21.28 -3.13 36.31
C ALA A 20 -19.99 -3.94 36.38
N ALA A 21 -18.96 -3.46 35.68
CA ALA A 21 -17.60 -3.97 35.76
C ALA A 21 -16.75 -2.98 36.57
N CYS A 22 -16.40 -3.41 37.77
CA CYS A 22 -15.24 -3.10 38.60
C CYS A 22 -14.53 -1.73 38.43
N GLY A 23 -14.77 -0.84 39.40
CA GLY A 23 -13.82 0.19 39.83
C GLY A 23 -13.45 -0.06 41.29
N ASN A 24 -12.15 -0.20 41.56
CA ASN A 24 -11.58 -0.63 42.84
C ASN A 24 -11.86 0.37 43.98
N GLN A 25 -12.19 -0.15 45.16
CA GLN A 25 -12.59 0.64 46.34
C GLN A 25 -11.51 0.56 47.42
N ASP A 26 -11.08 1.70 47.94
CA ASP A 26 -10.33 1.79 49.19
C ASP A 26 -10.74 3.04 49.98
N GLY A 27 -10.96 2.84 51.29
CA GLY A 27 -10.86 3.90 52.31
C GLY A 27 -12.12 4.72 52.56
N GLY A 28 -12.91 4.31 53.55
CA GLY A 28 -14.04 5.09 54.05
C GLY A 28 -13.65 6.36 54.81
N GLN A 29 -14.53 7.37 54.75
CA GLN A 29 -15.00 8.23 55.85
C GLN A 29 -15.84 9.36 55.24
N ASP A 30 -16.92 9.70 55.93
CA ASP A 30 -17.98 10.64 55.52
C ASP A 30 -17.42 11.94 54.92
N ALA A 31 -17.62 12.16 53.63
CA ALA A 31 -17.14 13.36 52.94
C ALA A 31 -18.25 13.99 52.09
N ASN A 32 -18.67 15.18 52.53
CA ASN A 32 -19.62 16.07 51.89
C ASN A 32 -19.34 16.21 50.37
N PRO A 33 -20.33 15.97 49.48
CA PRO A 33 -20.14 15.95 48.03
C PRO A 33 -19.58 17.25 47.44
N LEU A 34 -19.73 18.38 48.13
CA LEU A 34 -19.14 19.66 47.75
C LEU A 34 -17.60 19.71 47.88
N LEU A 35 -17.03 18.97 48.82
CA LEU A 35 -15.57 18.88 49.00
C LEU A 35 -14.89 17.97 47.96
N ILE A 36 -15.62 16.98 47.44
CA ILE A 36 -15.15 16.10 46.36
C ILE A 36 -15.04 16.90 45.05
N ALA A 37 -15.99 17.78 44.77
CA ALA A 37 -15.95 18.68 43.61
C ALA A 37 -14.80 19.71 43.67
N ALA A 38 -14.40 20.15 44.86
CA ALA A 38 -13.30 21.10 45.02
C ALA A 38 -11.92 20.45 44.76
N ARG A 39 -11.75 19.16 45.08
CA ARG A 39 -10.48 18.44 44.85
C ARG A 39 -10.26 18.04 43.40
N THR A 40 -11.33 17.81 42.63
CA THR A 40 -11.21 17.55 41.18
C THR A 40 -10.82 18.80 40.39
N ALA A 41 -11.17 20.00 40.86
CA ALA A 41 -10.74 21.26 40.26
C ALA A 41 -9.26 21.60 40.54
N ALA A 42 -8.74 21.26 41.72
CA ALA A 42 -7.34 21.53 42.09
C ALA A 42 -6.35 20.44 41.61
N GLY A 43 -6.80 19.19 41.45
CA GLY A 43 -5.96 18.09 40.96
C GLY A 43 -5.81 18.02 39.43
N GLY A 44 -6.72 18.67 38.69
CA GLY A 44 -6.75 18.60 37.21
C GLY A 44 -5.68 19.42 36.50
N VAL A 45 -5.00 20.35 37.18
CA VAL A 45 -4.06 21.29 36.53
C VAL A 45 -2.59 20.84 36.61
N SER A 46 -2.23 19.95 37.54
CA SER A 46 -0.86 19.47 37.69
C SER A 46 -0.56 18.15 36.94
N ALA A 47 -1.59 17.43 36.48
CA ALA A 47 -1.42 16.21 35.67
C ALA A 47 -1.29 16.48 34.16
N MET A 48 -1.51 17.71 33.71
CA MET A 48 -1.37 18.15 32.30
C MET A 48 -0.03 18.83 32.00
N ARG A 49 0.96 18.70 32.90
CA ARG A 49 2.30 19.29 32.75
C ARG A 49 3.43 18.28 32.95
N GLY A 50 3.13 17.00 32.72
CA GLY A 50 4.11 15.91 32.64
C GLY A 50 4.37 15.54 31.18
N ASP A 51 5.56 15.88 30.70
CA ASP A 51 6.31 15.20 29.66
C ASP A 51 5.56 14.78 28.39
N LYS A 52 5.30 15.76 27.52
CA LYS A 52 5.57 15.55 26.09
C LYS A 52 7.08 15.38 25.90
N ALA A 53 7.63 14.27 26.40
CA ALA A 53 8.85 13.73 25.85
C ALA A 53 8.53 13.45 24.39
N ALA A 54 8.99 14.31 23.50
CA ALA A 54 9.02 14.06 22.08
C ALA A 54 9.67 12.68 21.92
N GLN A 55 8.87 11.66 21.63
CA GLN A 55 9.37 10.40 21.14
C GLN A 55 10.15 10.77 19.89
N ALA A 56 11.47 10.84 20.02
CA ALA A 56 12.35 11.12 18.91
C ALA A 56 12.01 10.09 17.83
N GLN A 57 11.38 10.55 16.75
CA GLN A 57 11.12 9.70 15.59
C GLN A 57 12.48 9.11 15.20
N ALA A 58 12.62 7.78 15.31
CA ALA A 58 13.83 7.12 14.87
C ALA A 58 14.11 7.57 13.42
N PRO A 59 15.36 7.90 13.07
CA PRO A 59 15.69 8.38 11.74
C PRO A 59 15.20 7.39 10.68
N ALA A 60 14.66 7.91 9.58
CA ALA A 60 14.21 7.09 8.47
C ALA A 60 15.40 6.23 7.96
N ARG A 61 15.15 4.92 7.80
CA ARG A 61 16.19 3.98 7.34
C ARG A 61 16.57 4.29 5.90
N THR A 62 17.85 4.14 5.57
CA THR A 62 18.30 4.22 4.17
C THR A 62 17.87 2.97 3.38
N PRO A 63 17.76 3.05 2.04
CA PRO A 63 17.47 1.88 1.20
C PRO A 63 18.42 0.70 1.45
N GLU A 64 19.71 0.97 1.68
CA GLU A 64 20.74 -0.05 1.96
C GLU A 64 20.50 -0.73 3.31
N GLN A 65 20.14 0.05 4.33
CA GLN A 65 19.78 -0.49 5.65
C GLN A 65 18.52 -1.36 5.58
N MET A 66 17.52 -0.93 4.80
CA MET A 66 16.29 -1.70 4.57
C MET A 66 16.58 -3.01 3.85
N ALA A 67 17.41 -2.98 2.80
CA ALA A 67 17.80 -4.16 2.05
C ALA A 67 18.60 -5.15 2.91
N ALA A 68 19.60 -4.66 3.65
CA ALA A 68 20.43 -5.49 4.52
C ALA A 68 19.60 -6.21 5.60
N GLU A 69 18.68 -5.47 6.24
CA GLU A 69 17.78 -6.05 7.24
C GLU A 69 16.84 -7.10 6.62
N ALA A 70 16.19 -6.77 5.50
CA ALA A 70 15.26 -7.70 4.85
C ALA A 70 15.95 -8.99 4.41
N LEU A 71 17.17 -8.89 3.84
CA LEU A 71 17.98 -10.05 3.44
C LEU A 71 18.37 -10.93 4.64
N ARG A 72 18.54 -10.34 5.82
CA ARG A 72 18.88 -11.04 7.07
C ARG A 72 17.69 -11.77 7.67
N VAL A 73 16.50 -11.17 7.66
CA VAL A 73 15.32 -11.69 8.38
C VAL A 73 14.36 -12.51 7.52
N ASN A 74 14.42 -12.39 6.20
CA ASN A 74 13.51 -13.08 5.28
C ASN A 74 14.31 -13.91 4.28
N PRO A 75 14.14 -15.24 4.21
CA PRO A 75 14.81 -16.11 3.24
C PRO A 75 14.16 -16.10 1.84
N ALA A 76 12.91 -15.67 1.71
CA ALA A 76 12.15 -15.69 0.45
C ALA A 76 12.71 -14.70 -0.60
N PRO A 77 12.23 -14.76 -1.86
CA PRO A 77 12.55 -13.75 -2.87
C PRO A 77 12.13 -12.35 -2.44
N LEU A 78 13.02 -11.37 -2.66
CA LEU A 78 12.88 -9.99 -2.22
C LEU A 78 13.18 -9.02 -3.36
N VAL A 79 12.36 -7.98 -3.44
CA VAL A 79 12.59 -6.83 -4.32
C VAL A 79 12.53 -5.54 -3.51
N MET A 80 13.41 -4.60 -3.82
CA MET A 80 13.28 -3.23 -3.38
C MET A 80 12.52 -2.44 -4.44
N VAL A 81 11.47 -1.74 -4.01
CA VAL A 81 10.55 -1.01 -4.88
C VAL A 81 10.44 0.44 -4.43
N GLY A 82 10.73 1.36 -5.33
CA GLY A 82 10.49 2.79 -5.15
C GLY A 82 9.21 3.22 -5.85
N PHE A 83 8.32 3.91 -5.16
CA PHE A 83 7.12 4.53 -5.72
C PHE A 83 7.35 6.04 -5.84
N GLU A 84 7.67 6.53 -7.03
CA GLU A 84 8.11 7.92 -7.21
C GLU A 84 7.04 8.93 -6.84
N SER A 85 5.77 8.67 -7.20
CA SER A 85 4.63 9.53 -6.86
C SER A 85 4.37 9.63 -5.35
N LEU A 86 4.81 8.62 -4.59
CA LEU A 86 4.61 8.53 -3.15
C LEU A 86 5.86 8.95 -2.36
N GLY A 87 6.98 9.24 -3.06
CA GLY A 87 8.24 9.62 -2.43
C GLY A 87 8.81 8.58 -1.45
N ARG A 88 8.49 7.29 -1.64
CA ARG A 88 8.88 6.22 -0.70
C ARG A 88 9.49 5.02 -1.41
N THR A 89 10.40 4.35 -0.70
CA THR A 89 11.00 3.08 -1.11
C THR A 89 10.75 2.04 -0.05
N GLN A 90 10.46 0.80 -0.46
CA GLN A 90 10.21 -0.31 0.45
C GLN A 90 10.73 -1.64 -0.09
N VAL A 91 11.05 -2.56 0.82
CA VAL A 91 11.33 -3.95 0.45
C VAL A 91 10.02 -4.73 0.48
N MET A 92 9.78 -5.50 -0.58
CA MET A 92 8.60 -6.33 -0.76
C MET A 92 9.03 -7.79 -0.89
N ALA A 93 8.31 -8.68 -0.23
CA ALA A 93 8.57 -10.12 -0.28
C ALA A 93 7.58 -10.80 -1.22
N MET A 94 8.00 -11.87 -1.89
CA MET A 94 7.10 -12.65 -2.71
C MET A 94 6.06 -13.36 -1.83
N THR A 95 4.78 -13.15 -2.10
CA THR A 95 3.65 -13.75 -1.37
C THR A 95 2.81 -14.69 -2.23
N GLY A 96 3.04 -14.71 -3.54
CA GLY A 96 2.33 -15.62 -4.44
C GLY A 96 3.04 -15.79 -5.78
N GLN A 97 2.78 -16.94 -6.40
CA GLN A 97 3.27 -17.27 -7.73
C GLN A 97 2.17 -17.97 -8.53
N ASN A 98 1.98 -17.57 -9.79
CA ASN A 98 1.09 -18.24 -10.73
C ASN A 98 1.75 -18.27 -12.12
N GLY A 99 2.27 -19.42 -12.52
CA GLY A 99 3.09 -19.54 -13.73
C GLY A 99 4.29 -18.60 -13.69
N ALA A 100 4.38 -17.70 -14.68
CA ALA A 100 5.43 -16.68 -14.76
C ALA A 100 5.13 -15.41 -13.92
N MET A 101 3.96 -15.32 -13.30
CA MET A 101 3.58 -14.18 -12.47
C MET A 101 4.09 -14.37 -11.05
N ARG A 102 4.76 -13.35 -10.50
CA ARG A 102 5.19 -13.28 -9.09
C ARG A 102 4.53 -12.08 -8.45
N THR A 103 3.86 -12.29 -7.33
CA THR A 103 3.26 -11.22 -6.53
C THR A 103 4.19 -10.90 -5.37
N TYR A 104 4.68 -9.67 -5.32
CA TYR A 104 5.43 -9.12 -4.21
C TYR A 104 4.54 -8.20 -3.41
N MET A 105 4.60 -8.29 -2.08
CA MET A 105 3.76 -7.50 -1.19
C MET A 105 4.58 -6.87 -0.08
N ALA A 106 4.23 -5.64 0.25
CA ALA A 106 4.75 -4.93 1.42
C ALA A 106 3.95 -5.30 2.69
N PRO A 107 4.49 -5.08 3.89
CA PRO A 107 3.72 -5.24 5.14
C PRO A 107 2.44 -4.39 5.19
N SER A 108 2.44 -3.25 4.50
CA SER A 108 1.28 -2.36 4.28
C SER A 108 0.22 -2.93 3.34
N LYS A 109 0.39 -4.15 2.83
CA LYS A 109 -0.52 -4.86 1.89
C LYS A 109 -0.64 -4.24 0.50
N GLU A 110 0.25 -3.31 0.17
CA GLU A 110 0.45 -2.86 -1.21
C GLU A 110 1.21 -3.96 -1.96
N ALA A 111 0.81 -4.25 -3.19
CA ALA A 111 1.39 -5.33 -3.97
C ALA A 111 1.78 -4.88 -5.38
N LEU A 112 2.83 -5.52 -5.88
CA LEU A 112 3.34 -5.40 -7.25
C LEU A 112 3.36 -6.80 -7.87
N ILE A 113 2.79 -6.94 -9.05
CA ILE A 113 2.75 -8.19 -9.79
C ILE A 113 3.73 -8.08 -10.95
N LEU A 114 4.70 -8.99 -10.98
CA LEU A 114 5.77 -9.03 -11.97
C LEU A 114 5.65 -10.26 -12.86
N ARG A 115 5.88 -10.10 -14.16
CA ARG A 115 6.11 -11.19 -15.11
C ARG A 115 7.48 -11.02 -15.73
N ASP A 116 8.42 -11.88 -15.34
CA ASP A 116 9.82 -11.83 -15.79
C ASP A 116 10.45 -10.42 -15.62
N GLY A 117 10.14 -9.76 -14.51
CA GLY A 117 10.62 -8.42 -14.18
C GLY A 117 9.81 -7.26 -14.76
N MET A 118 8.82 -7.52 -15.63
CA MET A 118 7.89 -6.50 -16.12
C MET A 118 6.75 -6.28 -15.12
N VAL A 119 6.41 -5.03 -14.84
CA VAL A 119 5.22 -4.67 -14.05
C VAL A 119 3.97 -4.94 -14.88
N VAL A 120 3.16 -5.87 -14.40
CA VAL A 120 1.94 -6.35 -15.07
C VAL A 120 0.68 -6.10 -14.23
N GLY A 121 0.83 -5.65 -12.99
CA GLY A 121 -0.29 -5.20 -12.16
C GLY A 121 0.17 -4.64 -10.81
N THR A 122 -0.70 -3.87 -10.16
CA THR A 122 -0.51 -3.38 -8.79
C THR A 122 -1.78 -3.59 -7.96
N ARG A 123 -1.68 -3.68 -6.63
CA ARG A 123 -2.85 -3.73 -5.74
C ARG A 123 -2.60 -2.89 -4.48
N GLY A 124 -3.64 -2.23 -3.98
CA GLY A 124 -3.60 -1.50 -2.71
C GLY A 124 -2.95 -0.11 -2.82
N LEU A 125 -2.72 0.41 -4.03
CA LEU A 125 -2.14 1.75 -4.25
C LEU A 125 -3.20 2.80 -4.65
N GLY A 126 -4.48 2.43 -4.71
CA GLY A 126 -5.62 3.30 -4.99
C GLY A 126 -5.89 3.56 -6.48
N HIS A 127 -4.85 3.76 -7.28
CA HIS A 127 -4.96 3.92 -8.74
C HIS A 127 -4.34 2.73 -9.47
N ASP A 128 -4.74 1.54 -9.04
CA ASP A 128 -4.07 0.32 -9.39
C ASP A 128 -4.11 0.00 -10.89
N LEU A 129 -2.97 -0.42 -11.40
CA LEU A 129 -2.84 -1.04 -12.71
C LEU A 129 -3.50 -2.42 -12.63
N SER A 130 -4.64 -2.61 -13.31
CA SER A 130 -5.32 -3.90 -13.28
C SER A 130 -4.47 -4.95 -14.00
N VAL A 131 -4.11 -4.65 -15.25
CA VAL A 131 -3.34 -5.50 -16.14
C VAL A 131 -2.44 -4.63 -17.01
N ALA A 132 -1.19 -5.05 -17.23
CA ALA A 132 -0.41 -4.61 -18.38
C ALA A 132 0.05 -5.79 -19.24
N GLU A 133 -0.02 -5.57 -20.54
CA GLU A 133 0.50 -6.43 -21.61
C GLU A 133 1.59 -5.62 -22.33
N PRO A 134 2.88 -5.77 -21.95
CA PRO A 134 3.94 -4.90 -22.46
C PRO A 134 4.18 -5.04 -23.96
N GLY A 135 4.18 -6.26 -24.50
CA GLY A 135 4.46 -6.56 -25.91
C GLY A 135 5.95 -6.45 -26.29
N THR A 136 6.73 -5.72 -25.51
CA THR A 136 8.15 -5.42 -25.71
C THR A 136 9.08 -6.31 -24.88
N GLU A 137 8.56 -7.18 -24.00
CA GLU A 137 9.37 -7.88 -22.99
C GLU A 137 10.49 -8.74 -23.58
N ALA A 138 10.24 -9.40 -24.72
CA ALA A 138 11.24 -10.22 -25.40
C ALA A 138 12.37 -9.37 -26.00
N LEU A 139 12.04 -8.20 -26.57
CA LEU A 139 13.02 -7.25 -27.10
C LEU A 139 13.89 -6.71 -25.97
N ILE A 140 13.25 -6.29 -24.87
CA ILE A 140 13.93 -5.73 -23.70
C ILE A 140 14.90 -6.74 -23.09
N ARG A 141 14.45 -7.97 -22.79
CA ARG A 141 15.33 -9.00 -22.19
C ARG A 141 16.47 -9.43 -23.10
N ALA A 142 16.26 -9.38 -24.42
CA ALA A 142 17.29 -9.69 -25.41
C ALA A 142 18.20 -8.51 -25.74
N GLY A 143 17.94 -7.30 -25.22
CA GLY A 143 18.67 -6.09 -25.60
C GLY A 143 18.52 -5.72 -27.09
N ARG A 144 17.42 -6.14 -27.73
CA ARG A 144 17.18 -5.92 -29.16
C ARG A 144 16.30 -4.70 -29.37
N SER A 145 16.61 -3.93 -30.42
CA SER A 145 15.75 -2.84 -30.85
C SER A 145 14.53 -3.37 -31.60
N GLY A 146 13.42 -2.64 -31.54
CA GLY A 146 12.19 -2.99 -32.24
C GLY A 146 10.99 -2.21 -31.73
N THR A 147 9.80 -2.54 -32.21
CA THR A 147 8.56 -1.87 -31.82
C THR A 147 7.51 -2.90 -31.45
N ALA A 148 6.67 -2.57 -30.47
CA ALA A 148 5.48 -3.35 -30.13
C ALA A 148 4.43 -2.45 -29.49
N ARG A 149 3.21 -2.98 -29.35
CA ARG A 149 2.14 -2.29 -28.64
C ARG A 149 2.09 -2.73 -27.18
N ARG A 150 2.01 -1.75 -26.27
CA ARG A 150 1.72 -1.96 -24.85
C ARG A 150 0.26 -1.65 -24.57
N VAL A 151 -0.43 -2.55 -23.88
CA VAL A 151 -1.81 -2.32 -23.42
C VAL A 151 -1.82 -2.29 -21.90
N MET A 152 -2.42 -1.25 -21.31
CA MET A 152 -2.58 -1.09 -19.87
C MET A 152 -4.04 -0.89 -19.54
N ARG A 153 -4.60 -1.67 -18.60
CA ARG A 153 -5.99 -1.60 -18.19
C ARG A 153 -6.12 -1.05 -16.77
N TYR A 154 -7.09 -0.17 -16.59
CA TYR A 154 -7.45 0.43 -15.31
C TYR A 154 -8.95 0.33 -15.09
N TYR A 155 -9.36 0.20 -13.84
CA TYR A 155 -10.77 0.33 -13.49
C TYR A 155 -11.20 1.80 -13.54
N SER A 156 -12.29 2.09 -14.24
CA SER A 156 -12.98 3.38 -14.15
C SER A 156 -13.93 3.43 -12.95
N GLY A 157 -14.49 4.61 -12.67
CA GLY A 157 -15.40 4.81 -11.52
C GLY A 157 -16.71 4.00 -11.58
N ASP A 158 -17.05 3.47 -12.75
CA ASP A 158 -18.15 2.52 -12.97
C ASP A 158 -17.75 1.04 -12.72
N GLY A 159 -16.51 0.78 -12.32
CA GLY A 159 -15.98 -0.56 -12.04
C GLY A 159 -15.58 -1.35 -13.28
N LEU A 160 -15.64 -0.78 -14.48
CA LEU A 160 -15.25 -1.45 -15.72
C LEU A 160 -13.77 -1.23 -16.04
N GLU A 161 -13.12 -2.25 -16.60
CA GLU A 161 -11.75 -2.09 -17.11
C GLU A 161 -11.74 -1.35 -18.44
N ARG A 162 -10.87 -0.35 -18.55
CA ARG A 162 -10.66 0.42 -19.78
C ARG A 162 -9.21 0.30 -20.24
N PRO A 163 -8.96 -0.13 -21.49
CA PRO A 163 -7.61 -0.25 -22.01
C PRO A 163 -7.08 1.10 -22.51
N LEU A 164 -5.81 1.35 -22.23
CA LEU A 164 -4.97 2.37 -22.85
C LEU A 164 -3.90 1.64 -23.66
N SER A 165 -3.84 1.92 -24.96
CA SER A 165 -2.87 1.32 -25.87
C SER A 165 -1.80 2.34 -26.24
N PHE A 166 -0.54 1.93 -26.18
CA PHE A 166 0.61 2.77 -26.49
C PHE A 166 1.49 2.08 -27.52
N ASP A 167 1.96 2.85 -28.49
CA ASP A 167 2.96 2.38 -29.44
C ASP A 167 4.33 2.61 -28.82
N CYS A 168 5.08 1.52 -28.66
CA CYS A 168 6.35 1.51 -27.94
C CYS A 168 7.51 1.12 -28.86
N THR A 169 8.62 1.84 -28.72
CA THR A 169 9.89 1.53 -29.38
C THR A 169 10.92 1.15 -28.32
N VAL A 170 11.58 0.01 -28.52
CA VAL A 170 12.69 -0.48 -27.72
C VAL A 170 13.99 -0.15 -28.42
N GLY A 171 14.97 0.34 -27.67
CA GLY A 171 16.30 0.66 -28.19
C GLY A 171 17.36 0.76 -27.08
N PRO A 172 18.64 0.96 -27.46
CA PRO A 172 19.71 1.13 -26.50
C PRO A 172 19.54 2.43 -25.69
N GLY A 173 19.93 2.38 -24.43
CA GLY A 173 20.00 3.54 -23.55
C GLY A 173 21.32 4.31 -23.66
N PRO A 174 21.43 5.47 -22.98
CA PRO A 174 22.62 6.31 -23.02
C PRO A 174 23.85 5.68 -22.33
N LYS A 175 23.64 4.63 -21.53
CA LYS A 175 24.70 3.89 -20.84
C LYS A 175 24.73 2.45 -21.37
N PRO A 176 25.92 1.84 -21.54
CA PRO A 176 26.03 0.43 -21.90
C PRO A 176 25.22 -0.46 -20.96
N GLY A 177 24.50 -1.44 -21.52
CA GLY A 177 23.66 -2.37 -20.77
C GLY A 177 22.29 -1.82 -20.34
N VAL A 178 22.01 -0.52 -20.57
CA VAL A 178 20.66 0.04 -20.38
C VAL A 178 19.86 -0.14 -21.65
N VAL A 179 18.62 -0.61 -21.52
CA VAL A 179 17.63 -0.68 -22.58
C VAL A 179 16.49 0.28 -22.24
N LEU A 180 16.05 1.06 -23.24
CA LEU A 180 14.94 2.00 -23.12
C LEU A 180 13.73 1.48 -23.90
N GLU A 181 12.56 1.70 -23.33
CA GLU A 181 11.28 1.54 -24.01
C GLU A 181 10.57 2.91 -23.97
N SER A 182 10.43 3.54 -25.12
CA SER A 182 9.73 4.82 -25.27
C SER A 182 8.34 4.57 -25.82
N CYS A 183 7.30 4.99 -25.11
CA CYS A 183 5.91 4.74 -25.47
C CYS A 183 5.13 6.04 -25.63
N GLU A 184 4.23 6.07 -26.62
CA GLU A 184 3.33 7.19 -26.89
C GLU A 184 1.91 6.69 -27.21
N GLY A 185 0.91 7.45 -26.76
CA GLY A 185 -0.50 7.16 -27.03
C GLY A 185 -1.41 7.91 -26.08
N HIS A 186 -2.66 8.15 -26.48
CA HIS A 186 -3.66 8.82 -25.64
C HIS A 186 -3.21 10.16 -25.02
N GLY A 187 -2.36 10.92 -25.72
CA GLY A 187 -1.81 12.20 -25.24
C GLY A 187 -0.75 12.06 -24.14
N ALA A 188 -0.32 10.84 -23.81
CA ALA A 188 0.77 10.58 -22.88
C ALA A 188 2.03 10.10 -23.61
N ARG A 189 3.18 10.47 -23.07
CA ARG A 189 4.51 9.98 -23.45
C ARG A 189 5.26 9.58 -22.20
N PHE A 190 5.86 8.39 -22.20
CA PHE A 190 6.67 7.91 -21.08
C PHE A 190 7.81 7.04 -21.57
N GLN A 191 8.81 6.87 -20.72
CA GLN A 191 10.00 6.09 -21.04
C GLN A 191 10.38 5.19 -19.88
N ASN A 192 10.35 3.88 -20.13
CA ASN A 192 10.82 2.87 -19.20
C ASN A 192 12.29 2.59 -19.46
N SER A 193 13.01 2.19 -18.41
CA SER A 193 14.42 1.82 -18.50
C SER A 193 14.68 0.51 -17.77
N PHE A 194 15.55 -0.31 -18.35
CA PHE A 194 15.82 -1.65 -17.90
C PHE A 194 17.32 -1.91 -17.97
N MET A 195 17.82 -2.75 -17.06
CA MET A 195 19.18 -3.27 -17.12
C MET A 195 19.11 -4.81 -17.24
N PRO A 196 18.96 -5.36 -18.45
CA PRO A 196 18.87 -6.80 -18.65
C PRO A 196 20.19 -7.50 -18.29
N GLN A 197 20.09 -8.65 -17.64
CA GLN A 197 21.24 -9.49 -17.31
C GLN A 197 20.85 -10.96 -17.45
N GLY A 198 21.49 -11.68 -18.38
CA GLY A 198 21.22 -13.11 -18.60
C GLY A 198 19.76 -13.42 -18.94
N GLY A 199 19.06 -12.50 -19.60
CA GLY A 199 17.63 -12.62 -19.89
C GLY A 199 16.69 -12.25 -18.72
N HIS A 200 17.22 -11.86 -17.56
CA HIS A 200 16.43 -11.34 -16.43
C HIS A 200 16.48 -9.80 -16.38
N LEU A 201 15.57 -9.18 -15.64
CA LEU A 201 15.51 -7.73 -15.43
C LEU A 201 15.72 -7.38 -13.95
N PRO A 202 16.96 -7.47 -13.43
CA PRO A 202 17.27 -7.23 -12.02
C PRO A 202 17.03 -5.77 -11.59
N VAL A 203 17.16 -4.81 -12.51
CA VAL A 203 16.93 -3.39 -12.24
C VAL A 203 16.04 -2.81 -13.34
N SER A 204 15.00 -2.09 -12.95
CA SER A 204 14.14 -1.37 -13.88
C SER A 204 13.47 -0.14 -13.26
N ARG A 205 13.04 0.77 -14.14
CA ARG A 205 12.13 1.87 -13.83
C ARG A 205 11.01 1.83 -14.85
N GLN A 206 9.79 1.60 -14.38
CA GLN A 206 8.62 1.31 -15.22
C GLN A 206 7.45 2.22 -14.85
N TRP A 207 6.76 2.74 -15.85
CA TRP A 207 5.58 3.56 -15.68
C TRP A 207 4.36 2.69 -15.40
N ALA A 208 3.75 2.88 -14.24
CA ALA A 208 2.56 2.15 -13.79
C ALA A 208 1.25 2.89 -14.07
N GLY A 209 1.31 4.14 -14.57
CA GLY A 209 0.13 4.87 -15.01
C GLY A 209 0.18 6.36 -14.70
N PRO A 210 -0.84 7.11 -15.13
CA PRO A 210 -0.87 8.57 -15.00
C PRO A 210 -0.95 9.04 -13.54
N LYS A 211 -1.55 8.23 -12.65
CA LYS A 211 -1.69 8.57 -11.24
C LYS A 211 -0.59 7.97 -10.35
N LEU A 212 -0.18 6.73 -10.61
CA LEU A 212 0.90 6.07 -9.85
C LEU A 212 2.30 6.52 -10.30
N GLY A 213 2.45 7.00 -11.53
CA GLY A 213 3.74 7.41 -12.06
C GLY A 213 4.69 6.22 -12.23
N TYR A 214 5.96 6.42 -11.91
CA TYR A 214 6.99 5.40 -12.06
C TYR A 214 7.20 4.57 -10.80
N VAL A 215 7.48 3.29 -11.02
CA VAL A 215 8.00 2.35 -10.03
C VAL A 215 9.41 1.94 -10.42
N THR A 216 10.34 2.06 -9.48
CA THR A 216 11.68 1.48 -9.59
C THR A 216 11.69 0.11 -8.93
N ILE A 217 12.45 -0.82 -9.49
CA ILE A 217 12.59 -2.18 -8.98
C ILE A 217 14.06 -2.54 -8.99
N GLN A 218 14.53 -3.08 -7.87
CA GLN A 218 15.81 -3.77 -7.75
C GLN A 218 15.58 -5.13 -7.10
N VAL A 219 15.95 -6.20 -7.80
CA VAL A 219 15.93 -7.55 -7.23
C VAL A 219 17.04 -7.65 -6.18
N LEU A 220 16.67 -7.95 -4.93
CA LEU A 220 17.62 -8.17 -3.83
C LEU A 220 17.96 -9.66 -3.71
N ARG A 221 16.94 -10.51 -3.88
CA ARG A 221 17.08 -11.97 -3.94
C ARG A 221 16.05 -12.52 -4.93
N PRO A 222 16.48 -13.29 -5.94
CA PRO A 222 15.57 -13.89 -6.93
C PRO A 222 14.69 -14.99 -6.34
#